data_AF-A0A940B0R5-F1
#
_entry.id   AF-A0A940B0R5-F1
#
_cell.length_a   1.000
_cell.length_b   1.000
_cell.length_c   1.000
_cell.angle_alpha   90.00
_cell.angle_beta   90.00
_cell.angle_gamma   90.00
#
_symmetry.space_group_name_H-M   'P 1'
#
loop_
_entity.id
_entity.type
_entity.pdbx_description
1 polymer ?
#
loop_
_entity_poly.entity_id
_entity_poly.type
_entity_poly.pdbx_seq_one_letter_code
_entity_poly.pdbx_strand_id
1 'polypeptide(L)'
;MTMTIDCYGEPVGGAERMTLQAREPNGTKRTGGATYMRFAARSPAPIHRLSVDAGGIVRHEWAYGMWADAKSLDYVPLDETLEVQG
;
A
#
# COMPACT_ATOMS: atom_id res chain seq x y z
N MET A 1 -1.45 19.83 -5.80
CA MET A 1 -2.81 19.51 -6.31
C MET A 1 -3.19 18.17 -5.70
N THR A 2 -4.41 17.94 -5.23
CA THR A 2 -4.77 16.63 -4.65
C THR A 2 -5.16 15.65 -5.74
N MET A 3 -4.80 14.39 -5.56
CA MET A 3 -5.02 13.30 -6.51
C MET A 3 -5.49 12.07 -5.74
N THR A 4 -6.51 11.40 -6.25
CA THR A 4 -6.99 10.13 -5.69
C THR A 4 -6.21 8.98 -6.32
N ILE A 5 -5.65 8.10 -5.50
CA ILE A 5 -4.84 6.96 -5.93
C ILE A 5 -5.37 5.62 -5.38
N ASP A 6 -5.09 4.55 -6.11
CA ASP A 6 -5.34 3.16 -5.67
C ASP A 6 -4.19 2.59 -4.82
N CYS A 7 -4.33 1.32 -4.42
CA CYS A 7 -3.34 0.64 -3.58
C CYS A 7 -1.95 0.44 -4.22
N TYR A 8 -1.82 0.67 -5.53
CA TYR A 8 -0.55 0.67 -6.25
C TYR A 8 -0.05 2.07 -6.61
N GLY A 9 -0.71 3.12 -6.13
CA GLY A 9 -0.32 4.51 -6.35
C GLY A 9 -0.77 5.09 -7.68
N GLU A 10 -1.69 4.43 -8.39
CA GLU A 10 -2.18 4.87 -9.71
C GLU A 10 -3.38 5.81 -9.56
N PRO A 11 -3.50 6.87 -10.39
CA PRO A 11 -4.66 7.76 -10.39
C PRO A 11 -5.99 7.05 -10.66
N VAL A 12 -6.96 7.27 -9.77
CA VAL A 12 -8.33 6.81 -9.94
C VAL A 12 -9.06 7.83 -10.83
N GLY A 13 -9.11 7.57 -12.13
CA GLY A 13 -9.70 8.48 -13.13
C GLY A 13 -9.28 8.21 -14.58
N GLY A 14 -8.19 7.44 -14.79
CA GLY A 14 -7.91 6.80 -16.07
C GLY A 14 -8.81 5.58 -16.28
N ALA A 15 -9.22 5.31 -17.52
CA ALA A 15 -10.28 4.38 -17.91
C ALA A 15 -10.06 2.87 -17.57
N GLU A 16 -9.08 2.53 -16.74
CA GLU A 16 -8.72 1.16 -16.44
C GLU A 16 -8.49 1.04 -14.93
N ARG A 17 -9.49 0.51 -14.20
CA ARG A 17 -9.19 -0.26 -12.98
C ARG A 17 -8.27 -1.38 -13.46
N MET A 18 -6.95 -1.16 -13.38
CA MET A 18 -5.98 -2.09 -13.94
C MET A 18 -6.26 -3.47 -13.36
N THR A 19 -6.36 -4.38 -14.31
CA THR A 19 -6.52 -5.81 -14.16
C THR A 19 -5.59 -6.36 -13.08
N LEU A 20 -6.03 -7.49 -12.52
CA LEU A 20 -5.38 -8.35 -11.52
C LEU A 20 -3.98 -8.86 -11.96
N GLN A 21 -3.11 -8.02 -12.53
CA GLN A 21 -1.72 -8.35 -12.77
C GLN A 21 -1.00 -8.30 -11.42
N ALA A 22 -0.44 -9.44 -11.04
CA ALA A 22 0.49 -9.51 -9.93
C ALA A 22 1.63 -8.51 -10.19
N ARG A 23 1.76 -7.53 -9.30
CA ARG A 23 2.90 -6.61 -9.28
C ARG A 23 3.92 -7.14 -8.28
N GLU A 24 5.19 -7.13 -8.68
CA GLU A 24 6.29 -7.41 -7.75
C GLU A 24 6.61 -6.17 -6.92
N PRO A 25 6.90 -6.32 -5.62
CA PRO A 25 7.29 -5.18 -4.80
C PRO A 25 8.69 -4.68 -5.15
N ASN A 26 8.86 -3.36 -5.13
CA ASN A 26 10.17 -2.68 -5.24
C ASN A 26 11.02 -2.83 -3.97
N GLY A 27 10.47 -3.41 -2.90
CA GLY A 27 11.19 -3.70 -1.68
C GLY A 27 10.28 -4.28 -0.60
N THR A 28 10.86 -5.15 0.23
CA THR A 28 10.16 -5.86 1.29
C THR A 28 10.93 -5.72 2.59
N LYS A 29 10.24 -5.54 3.72
CA LYS A 29 10.83 -5.64 5.07
C LYS A 29 9.89 -6.36 6.02
N ARG A 30 10.44 -7.04 7.02
CA ARG A 30 9.69 -7.73 8.07
C ARG A 30 10.04 -7.15 9.43
N THR A 31 9.04 -6.73 10.19
CA THR A 31 9.23 -6.21 11.55
C THR A 31 7.92 -6.27 12.33
N GLY A 32 8.01 -6.50 13.65
CA GLY A 32 6.84 -6.47 14.54
C GLY A 32 5.70 -7.43 14.17
N GLY A 33 6.02 -8.60 13.58
CA GLY A 33 5.02 -9.58 13.16
C GLY A 33 4.33 -9.27 11.83
N ALA A 34 4.67 -8.16 11.16
CA ALA A 34 4.15 -7.79 9.86
C ALA A 34 5.23 -7.84 8.77
N THR A 35 4.79 -8.12 7.55
CA THR A 35 5.57 -7.97 6.32
C THR A 35 5.05 -6.74 5.58
N TYR A 36 5.96 -5.87 5.20
CA TYR A 36 5.66 -4.65 4.46
C TYR A 36 6.25 -4.74 3.06
N MET A 37 5.53 -4.25 2.07
CA MET A 37 5.90 -4.32 0.65
C MET A 37 5.64 -2.96 0.01
N ARG A 38 6.66 -2.32 -0.58
CA ARG A 38 6.48 -1.05 -1.30
C ARG A 38 6.34 -1.29 -2.81
N PHE A 39 5.45 -0.56 -3.47
CA PHE A 39 5.20 -0.71 -4.91
C PHE A 39 5.74 0.43 -5.77
N ALA A 40 6.50 1.36 -5.16
CA ALA A 40 7.33 2.33 -5.86
C ALA A 40 8.77 2.31 -5.33
N ALA A 41 9.74 2.65 -6.20
CA ALA A 41 11.16 2.67 -5.85
C ALA A 41 11.53 3.82 -4.89
N ARG A 42 10.76 4.91 -4.92
CA ARG A 42 10.97 6.14 -4.14
C ARG A 42 9.78 6.40 -3.22
N SER A 43 10.03 7.08 -2.10
CA SER A 43 8.98 7.57 -1.21
C SER A 43 8.56 9.01 -1.59
N PRO A 44 7.31 9.41 -1.28
CA PRO A 44 6.24 8.58 -0.71
C PRO A 44 5.78 7.49 -1.68
N ALA A 45 5.42 6.33 -1.14
CA ALA A 45 5.12 5.13 -1.91
C ALA A 45 3.84 4.44 -1.41
N PRO A 46 3.10 3.77 -2.30
CA PRO A 46 2.13 2.74 -1.92
C PRO A 46 2.86 1.60 -1.19
N ILE A 47 2.36 1.26 -0.01
CA ILE A 47 2.94 0.25 0.87
C ILE A 47 1.83 -0.69 1.33
N HIS A 48 1.94 -1.97 0.97
CA HIS A 48 1.09 -3.01 1.51
C HIS A 48 1.65 -3.53 2.84
N ARG A 49 0.75 -3.95 3.73
CA ARG A 49 1.04 -4.63 4.99
C ARG A 49 0.30 -5.96 5.01
N LEU A 50 1.06 -7.02 5.22
CA LEU A 50 0.57 -8.35 5.56
C LEU A 50 0.84 -8.60 7.04
N SER A 51 -0.19 -8.86 7.82
CA SER A 51 -0.09 -9.22 9.23
C SER A 51 -1.04 -10.34 9.58
N VAL A 52 -0.72 -11.09 10.64
CA VAL A 52 -1.61 -12.12 11.19
C VAL A 52 -2.14 -11.60 12.50
N ASP A 53 -3.46 -11.56 12.66
CA ASP A 53 -4.07 -11.17 13.94
C ASP A 53 -4.06 -12.32 14.96
N ALA A 54 -4.52 -12.03 16.19
CA ALA A 54 -4.50 -13.01 17.28
C ALA A 54 -5.38 -14.26 16.99
N GLY A 55 -6.34 -14.16 16.06
CA GLY A 55 -7.17 -15.28 15.62
C GLY A 55 -6.53 -16.11 14.50
N GLY A 56 -5.33 -15.74 14.05
CA GLY A 56 -4.67 -16.38 12.91
C GLY A 56 -5.15 -15.87 11.55
N ILE A 57 -5.99 -14.83 11.51
CA ILE A 57 -6.50 -14.28 10.26
C ILE A 57 -5.43 -13.40 9.63
N VAL A 58 -5.10 -13.68 8.37
CA VAL A 58 -4.21 -12.84 7.56
C VAL A 58 -4.97 -11.59 7.15
N ARG A 59 -4.46 -10.42 7.53
CA ARG A 59 -4.92 -9.12 7.07
C ARG A 59 -3.97 -8.60 6.01
N HIS A 60 -4.55 -8.10 4.93
CA HIS A 60 -3.84 -7.43 3.84
C HIS A 60 -4.44 -6.06 3.63
N GLU A 61 -3.63 -5.05 3.90
CA GLU A 61 -4.02 -3.63 3.95
C GLU A 61 -2.95 -2.81 3.22
N TRP A 62 -3.22 -1.53 2.96
CA TRP A 62 -2.23 -0.63 2.36
C TRP A 62 -2.27 0.78 2.92
N ALA A 63 -1.20 1.54 2.70
CA ALA A 63 -1.06 2.94 3.04
C ALA A 63 -0.22 3.65 1.96
N TYR A 64 -0.25 4.98 1.93
CA TYR A 64 0.66 5.79 1.12
C TYR A 64 1.56 6.64 2.01
N GLY A 65 2.88 6.52 1.88
CA GLY A 65 3.77 7.31 2.71
C GLY A 65 5.25 6.96 2.64
N MET A 66 6.00 7.42 3.64
CA MET A 66 7.44 7.22 3.72
C MET A 66 7.79 5.77 4.06
N TRP A 67 8.69 5.17 3.27
CA TRP A 67 9.07 3.77 3.47
C TRP A 67 9.76 3.51 4.81
N ALA A 68 10.50 4.50 5.32
CA ALA A 68 11.09 4.45 6.66
C ALA A 68 10.01 4.25 7.73
N ASP A 69 8.88 4.95 7.60
CA ASP A 69 7.81 5.06 8.59
C ASP A 69 6.69 4.03 8.41
N ALA A 70 6.87 3.03 7.55
CA ALA A 70 5.84 2.05 7.21
C ALA A 70 5.11 1.42 8.42
N LYS A 71 5.74 1.33 9.60
CA LYS A 71 5.08 0.77 10.79
C LYS A 71 3.97 1.68 11.35
N SER A 72 4.14 2.99 11.24
CA SER A 72 3.29 4.01 11.86
C SER A 72 2.33 4.70 10.90
N LEU A 73 2.28 4.26 9.63
CA LEU A 73 1.30 4.77 8.68
C LEU A 73 -0.11 4.29 9.03
N ASP A 74 -1.11 5.03 8.55
CA ASP A 74 -2.51 4.67 8.65
C ASP A 74 -2.88 3.75 7.47
N TYR A 75 -3.19 2.49 7.80
CA TYR A 75 -3.49 1.45 6.83
C TYR A 75 -5.00 1.32 6.61
N VAL A 76 -5.39 1.19 5.35
CA VAL A 76 -6.77 0.99 4.89
C VAL A 76 -6.90 -0.32 4.08
N PRO A 77 -8.11 -0.88 3.93
CA PRO A 77 -8.39 -2.00 3.03
C PRO A 77 -7.93 -1.75 1.58
N LEU A 78 -7.59 -2.82 0.84
CA LEU A 78 -7.06 -2.72 -0.53
C LEU A 78 -8.03 -2.16 -1.56
N ASP A 79 -9.34 -2.24 -1.30
CA ASP A 79 -10.41 -1.72 -2.14
C ASP A 79 -10.74 -0.24 -1.86
N GLU A 80 -10.13 0.35 -0.81
CA GLU A 80 -10.20 1.78 -0.55
C GLU A 80 -9.14 2.56 -1.33
N THR A 81 -9.47 3.80 -1.68
CA THR A 81 -8.59 4.74 -2.38
C THR A 81 -8.17 5.86 -1.44
N LEU A 82 -6.97 6.43 -1.63
CA LEU A 82 -6.47 7.53 -0.81
C LEU A 82 -6.36 8.82 -1.60
N GLU A 83 -6.65 9.95 -0.97
CA GLU A 83 -6.29 11.28 -1.49
C GLU A 83 -4.88 11.66 -1.06
N VAL A 84 -4.04 12.05 -2.01
CA VAL A 84 -2.64 12.41 -1.76
C VAL A 84 -2.30 13.76 -2.38
N GLN A 85 -1.29 14.43 -1.83
CA GLN A 85 -0.72 15.63 -2.43
C GLN A 85 0.29 15.24 -3.50
N GLY A 86 0.04 15.68 -4.74
CA GLY A 86 0.99 15.62 -5.85
C GLY A 86 1.87 16.86 -5.93
#